data_AF-A0A5N5TJR9-F1
#
_entry.id   AF-A0A5N5TJR9-F1
#
_cell.length_a   1.000
_cell.length_b   1.000
_cell.length_c   1.000
_cell.angle_alpha   90.00
_cell.angle_beta   90.00
_cell.angle_gamma   90.00
#
_symmetry.space_group_name_H-M   'P 1'
#
loop_
_entity.id
_entity.type
_entity.pdbx_description
1 polymer ?
#
loop_
_entity_poly.entity_id
_entity_poly.type
_entity_poly.pdbx_seq_one_letter_code
_entity_poly.pdbx_strand_id
1 'polypeptide(L)'
;MDAGNHIAFATPHHLEKDIGVRHPLHRKKLQLSIMNRMSENNHLNKCCAKLDTAWVLRWLDDLGLPQYKDVFSESRVDGLVLNYLTYDDISFLRISNFLHLTSLKRGIQVLRVHNFDPSVLKRRSTPEEEKQPPNPRDVALWTNHRVMEWLKTVDLSEYAPNLRGSGVHGALMVYEIRFTSEFLASLLSIASSKTLLRRHLSTHFKELVGKEVVQDKRELQMSPGYIPLSTAAKIKMPRKSQFSLKRKKTKAELDFDDLICPLDELPPKLPPILIVVVVSTTVKRNFNFSLKLKFGAYVGLDF
;
A
#
# COMPACT_ATOMS: atom_id res chain seq x y z
N MET A 1 19.51 27.47 -29.88
CA MET A 1 18.65 27.51 -28.67
C MET A 1 18.15 26.10 -28.45
N ASP A 2 18.66 25.41 -27.43
CA ASP A 2 18.41 23.99 -27.21
C ASP A 2 16.94 23.72 -26.88
N ALA A 3 16.26 22.96 -27.74
CA ALA A 3 14.89 22.50 -27.51
C ALA A 3 14.71 21.76 -26.16
N GLY A 4 15.79 21.18 -25.63
CA GLY A 4 15.81 20.55 -24.30
C GLY A 4 15.61 21.53 -23.14
N ASN A 5 16.11 22.77 -23.25
CA ASN A 5 15.96 23.78 -22.20
C ASN A 5 14.56 24.41 -22.18
N HIS A 6 13.88 24.47 -23.32
CA HIS A 6 12.51 24.99 -23.39
C HIS A 6 11.48 24.09 -22.68
N ILE A 7 11.68 22.77 -22.71
CA ILE A 7 10.80 21.80 -22.04
C ILE A 7 11.04 21.78 -20.52
N ALA A 8 12.27 22.07 -20.07
CA ALA A 8 12.62 22.12 -18.65
C ALA A 8 11.81 23.17 -17.85
N PHE A 9 11.36 24.25 -18.52
CA PHE A 9 10.51 25.30 -17.93
C PHE A 9 9.03 25.23 -18.40
N ALA A 10 8.61 24.10 -18.97
CA ALA A 10 7.25 23.96 -19.48
C ALA A 10 6.22 23.93 -18.33
N THR A 11 5.50 25.03 -18.17
CA THR A 11 4.34 25.12 -17.26
C THR A 11 3.21 24.20 -17.75
N PRO A 12 2.24 23.81 -16.89
CA PRO A 12 1.09 23.01 -17.34
C PRO A 12 0.34 23.68 -18.52
N HIS A 13 0.33 25.01 -18.56
CA HIS A 13 -0.27 25.79 -19.63
C HIS A 13 0.50 25.68 -20.96
N HIS A 14 1.85 25.67 -20.91
CA HIS A 14 2.67 25.41 -22.11
C HIS A 14 2.46 23.98 -22.63
N LEU A 15 2.36 22.98 -21.75
CA LEU A 15 2.08 21.59 -22.14
C LEU A 15 0.70 21.42 -22.81
N GLU A 16 -0.30 22.18 -22.36
CA GLU A 16 -1.64 22.15 -22.95
C GLU A 16 -1.71 22.89 -24.28
N LYS A 17 -1.19 24.12 -24.33
CA LYS A 17 -1.34 25.02 -25.48
C LYS A 17 -0.36 24.70 -26.61
N ASP A 18 0.89 24.40 -26.28
CA ASP A 18 1.97 24.31 -27.26
C ASP A 18 2.26 22.85 -27.66
N ILE A 19 2.06 21.90 -26.73
CA ILE A 19 2.25 20.45 -26.99
C ILE A 19 0.91 19.74 -27.27
N GLY A 20 -0.23 20.36 -26.95
CA GLY A 20 -1.56 19.81 -27.23
C GLY A 20 -2.01 18.69 -26.29
N VAL A 21 -1.35 18.53 -25.12
CA VAL A 21 -1.70 17.48 -24.15
C VAL A 21 -2.90 17.92 -23.32
N ARG A 22 -4.07 17.37 -23.63
CA ARG A 22 -5.36 17.74 -22.99
C ARG A 22 -5.64 17.01 -21.68
N HIS A 23 -5.18 15.77 -21.54
CA HIS A 23 -5.49 14.98 -20.35
C HIS A 23 -4.65 15.44 -19.14
N PRO A 24 -5.26 15.78 -17.99
CA PRO A 24 -4.53 16.29 -16.81
C PRO A 24 -3.41 15.37 -16.33
N LEU A 25 -3.67 14.05 -16.26
CA LEU A 25 -2.66 13.08 -15.84
C LEU A 25 -1.52 12.88 -16.85
N HIS A 26 -1.75 13.12 -18.14
CA HIS A 26 -0.67 13.08 -19.13
C HIS A 26 0.26 14.28 -18.96
N ARG A 27 -0.30 15.46 -18.70
CA ARG A 27 0.49 16.66 -18.36
C ARG A 27 1.29 16.43 -17.08
N LYS A 28 0.64 15.91 -16.03
CA LYS A 28 1.30 15.60 -14.76
C LYS A 28 2.45 14.60 -14.93
N LYS A 29 2.25 13.53 -15.70
CA LYS A 29 3.30 12.56 -16.04
C LYS A 29 4.50 13.24 -16.69
N LEU A 30 4.29 14.09 -17.69
CA LEU A 30 5.37 14.82 -18.36
C LEU A 30 6.12 15.72 -17.37
N GLN A 31 5.40 16.45 -16.52
CA GLN A 31 6.00 17.31 -15.51
C GLN A 31 6.85 16.53 -14.52
N LEU A 32 6.34 15.41 -13.99
CA LEU A 32 7.09 14.55 -13.08
C LEU A 32 8.33 13.95 -13.73
N SER A 33 8.25 13.55 -15.00
CA SER A 33 9.40 13.05 -15.76
C SER A 33 10.47 14.12 -15.98
N ILE A 34 10.07 15.36 -16.29
CA ILE A 34 11.00 16.49 -16.44
C ILE A 34 11.66 16.80 -15.09
N MET A 35 10.88 16.90 -14.02
CA MET A 35 11.38 17.16 -12.66
C MET A 35 12.33 16.06 -12.19
N ASN A 36 12.02 14.78 -12.47
CA ASN A 36 12.89 13.66 -12.14
C ASN A 36 14.22 13.72 -12.92
N ARG A 37 14.19 14.16 -14.18
CA ARG A 37 15.41 14.33 -14.98
C ARG A 37 16.28 15.49 -14.46
N MET A 38 15.67 16.56 -13.95
CA MET A 38 16.37 17.71 -13.40
C MET A 38 16.88 17.48 -11.97
N SER A 39 16.19 16.63 -11.20
CA SER A 39 16.54 16.30 -9.81
C SER A 39 17.42 15.04 -9.78
N GLU A 40 18.72 15.20 -10.00
CA GLU A 40 19.66 14.08 -10.12
C GLU A 40 19.80 13.22 -8.85
N ASN A 41 19.34 13.72 -7.69
CA ASN A 41 19.57 13.10 -6.37
C ASN A 41 18.34 12.44 -5.72
N ASN A 42 17.19 12.35 -6.39
CA ASN A 42 16.03 11.67 -5.80
C ASN A 42 16.03 10.16 -6.10
N HIS A 43 16.66 9.36 -5.23
CA HIS A 43 16.74 7.90 -5.38
C HIS A 43 15.36 7.24 -5.49
N LEU A 44 14.39 7.68 -4.68
CA LEU A 44 13.04 7.14 -4.70
C LEU A 44 12.38 7.33 -6.07
N ASN A 45 12.47 8.53 -6.65
CA ASN A 45 11.92 8.81 -7.97
C ASN A 45 12.58 7.95 -9.06
N LYS A 46 13.89 7.66 -8.96
CA LYS A 46 14.57 6.73 -9.87
C LYS A 46 14.00 5.32 -9.77
N CYS A 47 13.68 4.84 -8.57
CA CYS A 47 13.00 3.56 -8.41
C CYS A 47 11.57 3.57 -8.97
N CYS A 48 10.79 4.60 -8.66
CA CYS A 48 9.44 4.79 -9.20
C CYS A 48 9.43 4.77 -10.75
N ALA A 49 10.41 5.43 -11.38
CA ALA A 49 10.53 5.54 -12.83
C ALA A 49 10.79 4.21 -13.54
N LYS A 50 11.26 3.17 -12.81
CA LYS A 50 11.43 1.81 -13.37
C LYS A 50 10.10 1.09 -13.57
N LEU A 51 9.04 1.53 -12.89
CA LEU A 51 7.72 0.91 -12.95
C LEU A 51 6.89 1.59 -14.02
N ASP A 52 6.75 0.93 -15.16
CA ASP A 52 5.97 1.44 -16.27
C ASP A 52 4.46 1.27 -16.05
N THR A 53 3.67 1.78 -17.00
CA THR A 53 2.20 1.67 -16.95
C THR A 53 1.76 0.20 -16.97
N ALA A 54 2.40 -0.68 -17.75
CA ALA A 54 2.05 -2.09 -17.78
C ALA A 54 2.26 -2.78 -16.42
N TRP A 55 3.30 -2.41 -15.69
CA TRP A 55 3.52 -2.85 -14.32
C TRP A 55 2.41 -2.34 -13.39
N VAL A 56 2.07 -1.04 -13.44
CA VAL A 56 0.99 -0.47 -12.61
C VAL A 56 -0.34 -1.17 -12.86
N LEU A 57 -0.65 -1.51 -14.11
CA LEU A 57 -1.86 -2.27 -14.45
C LEU A 57 -1.88 -3.66 -13.81
N ARG A 58 -0.75 -4.39 -13.81
CA ARG A 58 -0.65 -5.69 -13.11
C ARG A 58 -0.76 -5.51 -11.60
N TRP A 59 -0.17 -4.45 -11.06
CA TRP A 59 -0.24 -4.12 -9.64
C TRP A 59 -1.68 -3.81 -9.18
N LEU A 60 -2.54 -3.26 -10.04
CA LEU A 60 -3.97 -3.13 -9.72
C LEU A 60 -4.64 -4.50 -9.51
N ASP A 61 -4.24 -5.56 -10.22
CA ASP A 61 -4.71 -6.92 -9.92
C ASP A 61 -4.19 -7.38 -8.55
N ASP A 62 -2.92 -7.08 -8.24
CA ASP A 62 -2.29 -7.41 -6.97
C ASP A 62 -3.00 -6.73 -5.78
N LEU A 63 -3.59 -5.54 -5.98
CA LEU A 63 -4.43 -4.88 -4.96
C LEU A 63 -5.87 -5.39 -4.92
N GLY A 64 -6.31 -6.16 -5.92
CA GLY A 64 -7.71 -6.56 -6.06
C GLY A 64 -8.61 -5.44 -6.60
N LEU A 65 -8.07 -4.56 -7.45
CA LEU A 65 -8.75 -3.44 -8.09
C LEU A 65 -8.70 -3.47 -9.65
N PRO A 66 -8.95 -4.63 -10.30
CA PRO A 66 -8.85 -4.75 -11.76
C PRO A 66 -9.80 -3.82 -12.53
N GLN A 67 -10.92 -3.40 -11.92
CA GLN A 67 -11.93 -2.53 -12.54
C GLN A 67 -11.42 -1.13 -12.92
N TYR A 68 -10.25 -0.71 -12.41
CA TYR A 68 -9.67 0.60 -12.73
C TYR A 68 -8.59 0.54 -13.82
N LYS A 69 -8.27 -0.65 -14.34
CA LYS A 69 -7.19 -0.83 -15.32
C LYS A 69 -7.34 0.03 -16.56
N ASP A 70 -8.53 0.07 -17.16
CA ASP A 70 -8.75 0.80 -18.40
C ASP A 70 -8.49 2.29 -18.21
N VAL A 71 -9.03 2.88 -17.14
CA VAL A 71 -8.85 4.31 -16.83
C VAL A 71 -7.39 4.63 -16.48
N PHE A 72 -6.68 3.75 -15.75
CA PHE A 72 -5.26 3.92 -15.47
C PHE A 72 -4.40 3.83 -16.73
N SER A 73 -4.76 2.92 -17.65
CA SER A 73 -4.11 2.74 -18.95
C SER A 73 -4.31 3.97 -19.83
N GLU A 74 -5.56 4.43 -19.98
CA GLU A 74 -5.93 5.66 -20.69
C GLU A 74 -5.19 6.87 -20.11
N SER A 75 -5.09 6.95 -18.78
CA SER A 75 -4.40 8.03 -18.05
C SER A 75 -2.87 7.91 -18.02
N ARG A 76 -2.31 6.82 -18.57
CA ARG A 76 -0.86 6.54 -18.63
C ARG A 76 -0.16 6.56 -17.26
N VAL A 77 -0.85 6.16 -16.20
CA VAL A 77 -0.29 6.13 -14.84
C VAL A 77 0.92 5.19 -14.80
N ASP A 78 2.07 5.67 -14.36
CA ASP A 78 3.29 4.89 -14.11
C ASP A 78 3.69 5.03 -12.63
N GLY A 79 4.81 4.43 -12.22
CA GLY A 79 5.26 4.47 -10.82
C GLY A 79 5.54 5.89 -10.30
N LEU A 80 6.00 6.81 -11.17
CA LEU A 80 6.18 8.21 -10.79
C LEU A 80 4.83 8.87 -10.54
N VAL A 81 3.89 8.79 -11.49
CA VAL A 81 2.54 9.33 -11.30
C VAL A 81 1.88 8.73 -10.07
N LEU A 82 2.02 7.42 -9.87
CA LEU A 82 1.48 6.68 -8.74
C LEU A 82 1.97 7.23 -7.39
N ASN A 83 3.28 7.49 -7.24
CA ASN A 83 3.85 8.03 -6.01
C ASN A 83 3.33 9.45 -5.68
N TYR A 84 2.90 10.20 -6.70
CA TYR A 84 2.47 11.59 -6.57
C TYR A 84 0.97 11.80 -6.86
N LEU A 85 0.13 10.76 -6.78
CA LEU A 85 -1.32 10.91 -6.92
C LEU A 85 -1.90 11.82 -5.82
N THR A 86 -2.77 12.74 -6.22
CA THR A 86 -3.48 13.67 -5.35
C THR A 86 -4.97 13.34 -5.29
N TYR A 87 -5.71 13.88 -4.33
CA TYR A 87 -7.16 13.68 -4.26
C TYR A 87 -7.90 14.19 -5.52
N ASP A 88 -7.41 15.26 -6.16
CA ASP A 88 -7.96 15.74 -7.43
C ASP A 88 -7.78 14.70 -8.56
N ASP A 89 -6.65 14.00 -8.60
CA ASP A 89 -6.37 12.97 -9.61
C ASP A 89 -7.33 11.78 -9.55
N ILE A 90 -7.79 11.44 -8.34
CA ILE A 90 -8.70 10.32 -8.07
C ILE A 90 -10.03 10.49 -8.82
N SER A 91 -10.47 11.72 -9.02
CA SER A 91 -11.68 12.02 -9.80
C SER A 91 -11.52 11.65 -11.28
N PHE A 92 -10.35 11.93 -11.88
CA PHE A 92 -10.03 11.54 -13.26
C PHE A 92 -9.86 10.01 -13.39
N LEU A 93 -9.41 9.35 -12.33
CA LEU A 93 -9.31 7.89 -12.26
C LEU A 93 -10.66 7.19 -11.99
N ARG A 94 -11.76 7.94 -11.88
CA ARG A 94 -13.13 7.46 -11.64
C ARG A 94 -13.27 6.61 -10.38
N ILE A 95 -12.43 6.86 -9.38
CA ILE A 95 -12.50 6.19 -8.08
C ILE A 95 -13.40 7.02 -7.18
N SER A 96 -14.58 6.51 -6.86
CA SER A 96 -15.56 7.18 -5.99
C SER A 96 -15.72 6.49 -4.63
N ASN A 97 -15.28 5.23 -4.54
CA ASN A 97 -15.36 4.42 -3.33
C ASN A 97 -14.18 4.74 -2.39
N PHE A 98 -14.50 5.10 -1.15
CA PHE A 98 -13.52 5.45 -0.12
C PHE A 98 -12.63 4.25 0.27
N LEU A 99 -13.18 3.03 0.27
CA LEU A 99 -12.42 1.81 0.50
C LEU A 99 -11.35 1.63 -0.57
N HIS A 100 -11.70 1.83 -1.85
CA HIS A 100 -10.74 1.66 -2.95
C HIS A 100 -9.64 2.73 -2.92
N LEU A 101 -9.98 3.96 -2.55
CA LEU A 101 -8.99 5.01 -2.29
C LEU A 101 -8.04 4.63 -1.15
N THR A 102 -8.60 4.13 -0.03
CA THR A 102 -7.80 3.68 1.13
C THR A 102 -6.91 2.50 0.75
N SER A 103 -7.42 1.58 -0.07
CA SER A 103 -6.65 0.46 -0.64
C SER A 103 -5.46 0.96 -1.45
N LEU A 104 -5.68 1.87 -2.41
CA LEU A 104 -4.58 2.46 -3.19
C LEU A 104 -3.57 3.18 -2.30
N LYS A 105 -4.04 3.97 -1.33
CA LYS A 105 -3.19 4.65 -0.36
C LYS A 105 -2.25 3.67 0.36
N ARG A 106 -2.78 2.58 0.93
CA ARG A 106 -1.96 1.58 1.65
C ARG A 106 -1.05 0.78 0.72
N GLY A 107 -1.50 0.49 -0.50
CA GLY A 107 -0.66 -0.12 -1.52
C GLY A 107 0.55 0.75 -1.88
N ILE A 108 0.34 2.06 -2.10
CA ILE A 108 1.42 3.02 -2.38
C ILE A 108 2.36 3.14 -1.18
N GLN A 109 1.82 3.16 0.03
CA GLN A 109 2.61 3.20 1.26
C GLN A 109 3.58 2.00 1.34
N VAL A 110 3.10 0.78 1.09
CA VAL A 110 3.97 -0.42 1.06
C VAL A 110 5.03 -0.32 -0.03
N LEU A 111 4.67 0.10 -1.25
CA LEU A 111 5.68 0.29 -2.28
C LEU A 111 6.73 1.31 -1.85
N ARG A 112 6.34 2.43 -1.24
CA ARG A 112 7.27 3.48 -0.81
C ARG A 112 8.24 3.00 0.27
N VAL A 113 7.74 2.30 1.29
CA VAL A 113 8.57 1.70 2.35
C VAL A 113 9.59 0.75 1.77
N HIS A 114 9.24 0.02 0.71
CA HIS A 114 10.13 -0.89 0.00
C HIS A 114 10.83 -0.27 -1.22
N ASN A 115 10.98 1.07 -1.26
CA ASN A 115 11.68 1.79 -2.33
C ASN A 115 11.17 1.46 -3.75
N PHE A 116 9.87 1.20 -3.89
CA PHE A 116 9.20 0.79 -5.12
C PHE A 116 9.83 -0.46 -5.76
N ASP A 117 10.42 -1.36 -4.97
CA ASP A 117 10.88 -2.66 -5.45
C ASP A 117 9.68 -3.56 -5.76
N PRO A 118 9.48 -4.00 -7.03
CA PRO A 118 8.34 -4.82 -7.40
C PRO A 118 8.44 -6.28 -6.92
N SER A 119 9.62 -6.73 -6.52
CA SER A 119 9.89 -8.13 -6.15
C SER A 119 9.37 -8.50 -4.75
N VAL A 120 9.13 -7.50 -3.90
CA VAL A 120 8.69 -7.71 -2.51
C VAL A 120 7.26 -8.22 -2.39
N LEU A 121 6.42 -8.02 -3.40
CA LEU A 121 5.00 -8.39 -3.36
C LEU A 121 4.81 -9.91 -3.44
N LYS A 122 4.18 -10.48 -2.41
CA LYS A 122 3.96 -11.91 -2.25
C LYS A 122 2.66 -12.33 -2.93
N ARG A 123 2.80 -12.99 -4.08
CA ARG A 123 1.66 -13.45 -4.92
C ARG A 123 1.20 -14.87 -4.63
N ARG A 124 2.06 -15.69 -4.02
CA ARG A 124 1.81 -17.11 -3.71
C ARG A 124 2.43 -17.50 -2.37
N SER A 125 1.87 -18.50 -1.73
CA SER A 125 2.50 -19.18 -0.59
C SER A 125 3.82 -19.84 -0.99
N THR A 126 4.81 -19.81 -0.10
CA THR A 126 6.01 -20.67 -0.21
C THR A 126 5.96 -21.77 0.86
N PRO A 127 6.56 -22.96 0.62
CA PRO A 127 6.55 -24.05 1.59
C PRO A 127 7.22 -23.72 2.93
N GLU A 128 8.09 -22.72 2.95
CA GLU A 128 8.76 -22.24 4.16
C GLU A 128 7.86 -21.31 4.98
N GLU A 129 7.08 -20.45 4.31
CA GLU A 129 6.11 -19.57 4.96
C GLU A 129 4.97 -20.35 5.65
N GLU A 130 4.59 -21.51 5.13
CA GLU A 130 3.56 -22.36 5.75
C GLU A 130 3.98 -22.95 7.10
N LYS A 131 5.30 -23.03 7.35
CA LYS A 131 5.87 -23.60 8.58
C LYS A 131 6.14 -22.54 9.64
N GLN A 132 6.08 -21.26 9.29
CA GLN A 132 6.36 -20.15 10.19
C GLN A 132 5.07 -19.43 10.58
N PRO A 133 4.97 -18.92 11.81
CA PRO A 133 3.84 -18.08 12.17
C PRO A 133 3.83 -16.82 11.29
N PRO A 134 2.65 -16.37 10.84
CA PRO A 134 2.54 -15.20 9.99
C PRO A 134 3.09 -13.96 10.69
N ASN A 135 4.01 -13.29 10.02
CA ASN A 135 4.60 -12.03 10.46
C ASN A 135 3.81 -10.86 9.84
N PRO A 136 3.35 -9.86 10.62
CA PRO A 136 2.55 -8.76 10.09
C PRO A 136 3.25 -7.96 8.98
N ARG A 137 4.59 -7.87 9.02
CA ARG A 137 5.38 -7.22 7.95
C ARG A 137 5.29 -8.00 6.65
N ASP A 138 5.40 -9.33 6.72
CA ASP A 138 5.25 -10.21 5.55
C ASP A 138 3.81 -10.23 5.04
N VAL A 139 2.82 -10.20 5.94
CA VAL A 139 1.40 -10.11 5.57
C VAL A 139 1.11 -8.80 4.85
N ALA A 140 1.73 -7.69 5.23
CA ALA A 140 1.54 -6.41 4.52
C ALA A 140 1.93 -6.48 3.03
N LEU A 141 2.81 -7.41 2.65
CA LEU A 141 3.26 -7.64 1.28
C LEU A 141 2.33 -8.55 0.46
N TRP A 142 1.28 -9.11 1.08
CA TRP A 142 0.37 -10.04 0.41
C TRP A 142 -0.48 -9.33 -0.64
N THR A 143 -0.51 -9.90 -1.83
CA THR A 143 -1.48 -9.49 -2.86
C THR A 143 -2.88 -10.01 -2.54
N ASN A 144 -3.89 -9.46 -3.21
CA ASN A 144 -5.27 -9.95 -3.15
C ASN A 144 -5.35 -11.46 -3.43
N HIS A 145 -4.57 -11.95 -4.39
CA HIS A 145 -4.49 -13.38 -4.68
C HIS A 145 -3.98 -14.19 -3.48
N ARG A 146 -2.91 -13.73 -2.83
CA ARG A 146 -2.35 -14.39 -1.64
C ARG A 146 -3.34 -14.40 -0.48
N VAL A 147 -4.12 -13.32 -0.28
CA VAL A 147 -5.21 -13.28 0.71
C VAL A 147 -6.31 -14.31 0.37
N MET A 148 -6.68 -14.44 -0.90
CA MET A 148 -7.63 -15.47 -1.34
C MET A 148 -7.09 -16.89 -1.13
N GLU A 149 -5.78 -17.13 -1.30
CA GLU A 149 -5.16 -18.41 -0.95
C GLU A 149 -5.22 -18.69 0.54
N TRP A 150 -4.93 -17.70 1.39
CA TRP A 150 -5.04 -17.83 2.84
C TRP A 150 -6.46 -18.18 3.29
N LEU A 151 -7.50 -17.60 2.66
CA LEU A 151 -8.88 -18.00 2.95
C LEU A 151 -9.13 -19.49 2.70
N LYS A 152 -8.45 -20.10 1.73
CA LYS A 152 -8.55 -21.54 1.49
C LYS A 152 -7.86 -22.35 2.59
N THR A 153 -6.72 -21.87 3.11
CA THR A 153 -5.99 -22.56 4.19
C THR A 153 -6.71 -22.53 5.53
N VAL A 154 -7.69 -21.63 5.70
CA VAL A 154 -8.53 -21.51 6.92
C VAL A 154 -9.97 -21.97 6.68
N ASP A 155 -10.21 -22.83 5.68
CA ASP A 155 -11.52 -23.42 5.36
C ASP A 155 -12.63 -22.43 5.00
N LEU A 156 -12.28 -21.30 4.37
CA LEU A 156 -13.20 -20.27 3.88
C LEU A 156 -13.10 -20.06 2.36
N SER A 157 -12.73 -21.11 1.62
CA SER A 157 -12.51 -21.06 0.17
C SER A 157 -13.74 -20.62 -0.63
N GLU A 158 -14.94 -20.94 -0.16
CA GLU A 158 -16.21 -20.57 -0.82
C GLU A 158 -16.43 -19.05 -0.86
N TYR A 159 -15.87 -18.30 0.11
CA TYR A 159 -16.02 -16.85 0.19
C TYR A 159 -14.90 -16.08 -0.53
N ALA A 160 -13.78 -16.73 -0.84
CA ALA A 160 -12.61 -16.09 -1.44
C ALA A 160 -12.90 -15.33 -2.75
N PRO A 161 -13.75 -15.82 -3.69
CA PRO A 161 -14.07 -15.09 -4.91
C PRO A 161 -14.69 -13.70 -4.68
N ASN A 162 -15.35 -13.49 -3.53
CA ASN A 162 -15.96 -12.20 -3.17
C ASN A 162 -14.93 -11.08 -2.94
N LEU A 163 -13.64 -11.42 -2.77
CA LEU A 163 -12.57 -10.43 -2.66
C LEU A 163 -12.13 -9.83 -3.99
N ARG A 164 -12.57 -10.37 -5.14
CA ARG A 164 -12.22 -9.78 -6.45
C ARG A 164 -12.89 -8.43 -6.60
N GLY A 165 -12.11 -7.41 -6.95
CA GLY A 165 -12.61 -6.04 -7.11
C GLY A 165 -12.88 -5.30 -5.79
N SER A 166 -12.60 -5.93 -4.63
CA SER A 166 -12.84 -5.34 -3.30
C SER A 166 -11.76 -4.37 -2.83
N GLY A 167 -10.56 -4.43 -3.42
CA GLY A 167 -9.36 -3.74 -2.93
C GLY A 167 -8.69 -4.40 -1.72
N VAL A 168 -9.13 -5.58 -1.28
CA VAL A 168 -8.51 -6.26 -0.14
C VAL A 168 -7.15 -6.84 -0.51
N HIS A 169 -6.12 -6.42 0.21
CA HIS A 169 -4.76 -6.94 0.14
C HIS A 169 -4.08 -6.77 1.50
N GLY A 170 -2.88 -7.32 1.65
CA GLY A 170 -2.11 -7.35 2.90
C GLY A 170 -1.92 -5.99 3.55
N ALA A 171 -1.45 -5.00 2.79
CA ALA A 171 -1.22 -3.65 3.28
C ALA A 171 -2.49 -3.02 3.86
N LEU A 172 -3.65 -3.20 3.20
CA LEU A 172 -4.93 -2.73 3.74
C LEU A 172 -5.27 -3.41 5.07
N MET A 173 -5.06 -4.73 5.17
CA MET A 173 -5.37 -5.49 6.38
C MET A 173 -4.51 -5.04 7.57
N VAL A 174 -3.22 -4.78 7.33
CA VAL A 174 -2.24 -4.44 8.38
C VAL A 174 -2.20 -2.95 8.68
N TYR A 175 -2.08 -2.09 7.66
CA TYR A 175 -1.80 -0.65 7.85
C TYR A 175 -3.05 0.20 8.05
N GLU A 176 -4.23 -0.24 7.63
CA GLU A 176 -5.47 0.48 7.93
C GLU A 176 -6.04 0.04 9.28
N ILE A 177 -5.84 0.87 10.30
CA ILE A 177 -6.29 0.63 11.67
C ILE A 177 -7.82 0.47 11.82
N ARG A 178 -8.63 0.96 10.86
CA ARG A 178 -10.09 0.72 10.85
C ARG A 178 -10.49 -0.58 10.15
N PHE A 179 -9.56 -1.28 9.50
CA PHE A 179 -9.82 -2.56 8.84
C PHE A 179 -9.87 -3.69 9.88
N THR A 180 -11.06 -4.20 10.18
CA THR A 180 -11.29 -5.21 11.23
C THR A 180 -11.71 -6.56 10.65
N SER A 181 -11.67 -7.62 11.45
CA SER A 181 -12.20 -8.94 11.03
C SER A 181 -13.69 -8.89 10.68
N GLU A 182 -14.44 -8.03 11.37
CA GLU A 182 -15.88 -7.81 11.13
C GLU A 182 -16.13 -7.13 9.78
N PHE A 183 -15.24 -6.20 9.40
CA PHE A 183 -15.28 -5.57 8.09
C PHE A 183 -14.89 -6.54 6.98
N LEU A 184 -13.86 -7.37 7.20
CA LEU A 184 -13.50 -8.44 6.26
C LEU A 184 -14.65 -9.44 6.06
N ALA A 185 -15.34 -9.85 7.12
CA ALA A 185 -16.51 -10.72 7.03
C ALA A 185 -17.62 -10.11 6.16
N SER A 186 -17.82 -8.80 6.26
CA SER A 186 -18.78 -8.05 5.44
C SER A 186 -18.37 -8.02 3.96
N LEU A 187 -17.08 -7.84 3.66
CA LEU A 187 -16.54 -7.91 2.29
C LEU A 187 -16.62 -9.31 1.69
N LEU A 188 -16.52 -10.34 2.53
CA LEU A 188 -16.72 -11.73 2.14
C LEU A 188 -18.19 -12.13 1.97
N SER A 189 -19.13 -11.20 2.21
CA SER A 189 -20.57 -11.46 2.18
C SER A 189 -21.02 -12.56 3.16
N ILE A 190 -20.33 -12.71 4.30
CA ILE A 190 -20.73 -13.62 5.36
C ILE A 190 -21.85 -12.93 6.17
N ALA A 191 -23.05 -13.48 6.22
CA ALA A 191 -24.16 -12.88 6.97
C ALA A 191 -23.85 -12.72 8.46
N SER A 192 -24.38 -11.68 9.13
CA SER A 192 -24.21 -11.46 10.57
C SER A 192 -24.78 -12.60 11.42
N SER A 193 -25.78 -13.32 10.91
CA SER A 193 -26.35 -14.52 11.54
C SER A 193 -25.41 -15.73 11.56
N LYS A 194 -24.40 -15.78 10.68
CA LYS A 194 -23.41 -16.88 10.62
C LYS A 194 -22.30 -16.68 11.66
N THR A 195 -22.68 -16.68 12.94
CA THR A 195 -21.79 -16.32 14.06
C THR A 195 -20.58 -17.25 14.21
N LEU A 196 -20.72 -18.56 13.96
CA LEU A 196 -19.62 -19.52 14.00
C LEU A 196 -18.54 -19.20 12.97
N LEU A 197 -18.94 -18.92 11.72
CA LEU A 197 -18.02 -18.55 10.64
C LEU A 197 -17.33 -17.21 10.89
N ARG A 198 -18.07 -16.23 11.43
CA ARG A 198 -17.49 -14.92 11.80
C ARG A 198 -16.49 -15.04 12.94
N ARG A 199 -16.77 -15.88 13.94
CA ARG A 199 -15.83 -16.18 15.03
C ARG A 199 -14.59 -16.89 14.50
N HIS A 200 -14.76 -17.89 13.64
CA HIS A 200 -13.67 -18.60 12.96
C HIS A 200 -12.75 -17.64 12.19
N LEU A 201 -13.33 -16.82 11.31
CA LEU A 201 -12.59 -15.78 10.58
C LEU A 201 -11.90 -14.79 11.54
N SER A 202 -12.57 -14.38 12.62
CA SER A 202 -11.99 -13.42 13.58
C SER A 202 -10.75 -13.99 14.27
N THR A 203 -10.77 -15.27 14.66
CA THR A 203 -9.62 -15.95 15.27
C THR A 203 -8.43 -15.97 14.30
N HIS A 204 -8.63 -16.50 13.10
CA HIS A 204 -7.54 -16.59 12.11
C HIS A 204 -7.06 -15.24 11.61
N PHE A 205 -7.95 -14.24 11.49
CA PHE A 205 -7.54 -12.88 11.15
C PHE A 205 -6.60 -12.31 12.21
N LYS A 206 -6.91 -12.48 13.50
CA LYS A 206 -6.08 -11.99 14.61
C LYS A 206 -4.72 -12.69 14.67
N GLU A 207 -4.69 -14.00 14.40
CA GLU A 207 -3.45 -14.76 14.27
C GLU A 207 -2.61 -14.23 13.10
N LEU A 208 -3.24 -13.97 11.96
CA LEU A 208 -2.58 -13.49 10.75
C LEU A 208 -1.93 -12.12 10.92
N VAL A 209 -2.68 -11.14 11.44
CA VAL A 209 -2.17 -9.75 11.53
C VAL A 209 -1.33 -9.50 12.79
N GLY A 210 -1.29 -10.44 13.72
CA GLY A 210 -0.47 -10.35 14.94
C GLY A 210 -1.08 -9.48 16.05
N LYS A 211 -0.56 -9.66 17.27
CA LYS A 211 -1.13 -9.09 18.51
C LYS A 211 -1.10 -7.56 18.55
N GLU A 212 -0.02 -6.94 18.11
CA GLU A 212 0.15 -5.48 18.14
C GLU A 212 -0.89 -4.79 17.23
N VAL A 213 -1.00 -5.26 16.00
CA VAL A 213 -1.98 -4.75 15.02
C VAL A 213 -3.42 -4.96 15.52
N VAL A 214 -3.71 -6.08 16.19
CA VAL A 214 -5.02 -6.32 16.83
C VAL A 214 -5.28 -5.35 17.98
N GLN A 215 -4.26 -5.04 18.78
CA GLN A 215 -4.36 -4.12 19.91
C GLN A 215 -4.64 -2.69 19.42
N ASP A 216 -3.88 -2.19 18.44
CA ASP A 216 -4.08 -0.87 17.84
C ASP A 216 -5.51 -0.71 17.28
N LYS A 217 -5.98 -1.72 16.54
CA LYS A 217 -7.36 -1.75 16.00
C LYS A 217 -8.39 -1.68 17.12
N ARG A 218 -8.17 -2.41 18.22
CA ARG A 218 -9.08 -2.42 19.38
C ARG A 218 -9.10 -1.07 20.09
N GLU A 219 -7.94 -0.46 20.30
CA GLU A 219 -7.82 0.86 20.94
C GLU A 219 -8.57 1.93 20.15
N LEU A 220 -8.42 1.94 18.81
CA LEU A 220 -9.19 2.84 17.97
C LEU A 220 -10.70 2.57 18.04
N GLN A 221 -11.13 1.30 18.06
CA GLN A 221 -12.54 0.95 18.20
C GLN A 221 -13.14 1.42 19.53
N MET A 222 -12.34 1.53 20.60
CA MET A 222 -12.77 2.04 21.91
C MET A 222 -12.72 3.58 21.99
N SER A 223 -12.07 4.25 21.04
CA SER A 223 -11.94 5.71 21.05
C SER A 223 -13.28 6.42 20.81
N PRO A 224 -13.58 7.53 21.52
CA PRO A 224 -14.77 8.32 21.28
C PRO A 224 -14.80 8.85 19.84
N GLY A 225 -15.93 8.67 19.13
CA GLY A 225 -16.08 9.12 17.74
C GLY A 225 -15.53 8.15 16.69
N TYR A 226 -15.24 6.89 17.05
CA TYR A 226 -14.89 5.84 16.10
C TYR A 226 -15.96 5.68 15.01
N ILE A 227 -15.53 5.74 13.74
CA ILE A 227 -16.36 5.50 12.57
C ILE A 227 -15.82 4.24 11.85
N PRO A 228 -16.59 3.15 11.77
CA PRO A 228 -16.16 1.95 11.08
C PRO A 228 -16.05 2.18 9.57
N LEU A 229 -15.18 1.40 8.91
CA LEU A 229 -15.16 1.34 7.45
C LEU A 229 -16.48 0.76 6.94
N SER A 230 -16.94 1.29 5.81
CA SER A 230 -18.13 0.83 5.12
C SER A 230 -17.81 0.62 3.64
N THR A 231 -18.37 -0.46 3.07
CA THR A 231 -18.20 -0.83 1.67
C THR A 231 -18.85 0.18 0.72
N ALA A 232 -19.88 0.89 1.18
CA ALA A 232 -20.64 1.88 0.43
C ALA A 232 -20.15 3.33 0.67
N ALA A 233 -19.10 3.53 1.46
CA ALA A 233 -18.60 4.86 1.78
C ALA A 233 -18.09 5.56 0.50
N LYS A 234 -18.63 6.75 0.21
CA LYS A 234 -18.17 7.61 -0.88
C LYS A 234 -17.09 8.56 -0.40
N ILE A 235 -16.15 8.90 -1.28
CA ILE A 235 -15.09 9.87 -0.99
C ILE A 235 -15.72 11.24 -0.74
N LYS A 236 -15.39 11.85 0.41
CA LYS A 236 -15.66 13.27 0.68
C LYS A 236 -14.41 14.05 0.32
N MET A 237 -14.42 14.76 -0.80
CA MET A 237 -13.30 15.60 -1.21
C MET A 237 -13.07 16.71 -0.17
N PRO A 238 -11.84 16.96 0.28
CA PRO A 238 -11.53 18.12 1.10
C PRO A 238 -11.91 19.39 0.33
N ARG A 239 -12.80 20.22 0.88
CA ARG A 239 -13.11 21.51 0.26
C ARG A 239 -11.89 22.41 0.44
N LYS A 240 -11.19 22.74 -0.64
CA LYS A 240 -10.16 23.78 -0.63
C LYS A 240 -10.86 25.10 -0.29
N SER A 241 -10.57 25.66 0.89
CA SER A 241 -11.12 26.94 1.33
C SER A 241 -10.74 28.02 0.30
N GLN A 242 -11.74 28.69 -0.28
CA GLN A 242 -11.53 29.78 -1.25
C GLN A 242 -10.83 31.01 -0.64
N PHE A 243 -10.58 31.02 0.67
CA PHE A 243 -10.03 32.16 1.42
C PHE A 243 -8.67 31.90 2.06
N SER A 244 -7.97 30.81 1.70
CA SER A 244 -6.56 30.68 2.08
C SER A 244 -5.73 31.64 1.22
N LEU A 245 -5.26 32.73 1.84
CA LEU A 245 -4.20 33.59 1.29
C LEU A 245 -2.91 32.77 1.18
N LYS A 246 -2.81 31.90 0.17
CA LYS A 246 -1.54 31.25 -0.18
C LYS A 246 -0.57 32.37 -0.57
N ARG A 247 0.46 32.58 0.25
CA ARG A 247 1.63 33.42 -0.08
C ARG A 247 2.08 33.04 -1.49
N LYS A 248 2.25 34.04 -2.36
CA LYS A 248 2.57 33.91 -3.79
C LYS A 248 3.92 33.18 -3.98
N LYS A 249 3.96 31.87 -3.75
CA LYS A 249 5.06 30.98 -4.12
C LYS A 249 4.99 30.76 -5.62
N THR A 250 6.16 30.71 -6.23
CA THR A 250 6.37 30.61 -7.68
C THR A 250 5.56 29.48 -8.30
N LYS A 251 4.77 29.82 -9.32
CA LYS A 251 3.78 29.01 -10.07
C LYS A 251 4.34 27.75 -10.78
N ALA A 252 5.56 27.35 -10.47
CA ALA A 252 6.31 26.24 -11.07
C ALA A 252 6.42 25.00 -10.15
N GLU A 253 6.09 25.11 -8.86
CA GLU A 253 6.06 23.95 -7.95
C GLU A 253 4.68 23.27 -8.04
N LEU A 254 4.65 21.99 -8.41
CA LEU A 254 3.45 21.17 -8.31
C LEU A 254 2.93 21.18 -6.86
N ASP A 255 1.63 21.38 -6.67
CA ASP A 255 1.00 21.41 -5.34
C ASP A 255 0.92 19.96 -4.79
N PHE A 256 1.96 19.54 -4.06
CA PHE A 256 2.05 18.22 -3.42
C PHE A 256 1.37 18.18 -2.04
N ASP A 257 0.70 19.26 -1.62
CA ASP A 257 0.05 19.35 -0.30
C ASP A 257 -1.17 18.40 -0.15
N ASP A 258 -1.67 17.84 -1.26
CA ASP A 258 -2.91 17.06 -1.34
C ASP A 258 -2.71 15.63 -1.85
N LEU A 259 -1.55 15.04 -1.55
CA LEU A 259 -1.23 13.65 -1.92
C LEU A 259 -2.16 12.66 -1.21
N ILE A 260 -2.59 11.62 -1.92
CA ILE A 260 -3.41 10.55 -1.34
C ILE A 260 -2.68 9.74 -0.29
N CYS A 261 -1.35 9.63 -0.44
CA CYS A 261 -0.44 9.01 0.51
C CYS A 261 0.72 9.99 0.75
N PRO A 262 0.65 10.83 1.82
CA PRO A 262 1.70 11.76 2.20
C PRO A 262 3.08 11.10 2.24
N LEU A 263 4.12 11.82 1.82
CA LEU A 263 5.47 11.26 1.69
C LEU A 263 6.07 10.87 3.05
N ASP A 264 5.69 11.59 4.11
CA ASP A 264 6.15 11.35 5.50
C ASP A 264 5.31 10.30 6.24
N GLU A 265 4.39 9.62 5.56
CA GLU A 265 3.53 8.61 6.19
C GLU A 265 4.33 7.33 6.51
N LEU A 266 4.88 7.29 7.73
CA LEU A 266 5.59 6.13 8.26
C LEU A 266 4.68 4.89 8.33
N PRO A 267 5.25 3.68 8.13
CA PRO A 267 4.50 2.45 8.40
C PRO A 267 4.04 2.44 9.88
N PRO A 268 2.96 1.72 10.21
CA PRO A 268 2.62 1.47 11.60
C PRO A 268 3.84 0.90 12.33
N LYS A 269 3.99 1.20 13.62
CA LYS A 269 5.04 0.58 14.44
C LYS A 269 4.77 -0.92 14.47
N LEU A 270 5.51 -1.67 13.66
CA LEU A 270 5.44 -3.13 13.59
C LEU A 270 6.63 -3.72 14.36
N PRO A 271 6.46 -4.89 15.00
CA PRO A 271 7.50 -5.44 15.86
C PRO A 271 8.78 -5.73 15.05
N PRO A 272 9.96 -5.63 15.67
CA PRO A 272 11.21 -6.01 15.01
C PRO A 272 11.17 -7.48 14.59
N ILE A 273 11.85 -7.81 13.49
CA ILE A 273 11.92 -9.18 12.97
C ILE A 273 12.54 -10.07 14.05
N LEU A 274 11.78 -11.04 14.57
CA LEU A 274 12.34 -12.08 15.42
C LEU A 274 13.08 -13.07 14.50
N ILE A 275 14.37 -12.84 14.24
CA ILE A 275 15.21 -13.86 13.62
C ILE A 275 15.33 -14.99 14.64
N VAL A 276 14.47 -16.00 14.54
CA VAL A 276 14.66 -17.25 15.26
C VAL A 276 15.83 -17.96 14.60
N VAL A 277 17.04 -17.70 15.11
CA VAL A 277 18.19 -18.54 14.78
C VAL A 277 17.89 -19.90 15.39
N VAL A 278 17.42 -20.83 14.56
CA VAL A 278 17.32 -22.24 14.94
C VAL A 278 18.76 -22.74 15.11
N VAL A 279 19.28 -22.68 16.33
CA VAL A 279 20.52 -23.35 16.67
C VAL A 279 20.22 -24.85 16.69
N SER A 280 20.44 -25.51 15.56
CA SER A 280 20.47 -26.97 15.52
C SER A 280 21.62 -27.46 16.37
N THR A 281 21.35 -27.82 17.63
CA THR A 281 22.32 -28.51 18.47
C THR A 281 22.42 -29.95 17.98
N THR A 282 23.41 -30.24 17.12
CA THR A 282 23.85 -31.61 16.90
C THR A 282 24.58 -32.07 18.16
N VAL A 283 23.89 -32.86 19.00
CA VAL A 283 24.52 -33.53 20.14
C VAL A 283 25.47 -34.61 19.62
N LYS A 284 26.74 -34.25 19.39
CA LYS A 284 27.81 -35.24 19.32
C LYS A 284 28.20 -35.60 20.75
N ARG A 285 27.89 -36.84 21.14
CA ARG A 285 28.52 -37.50 22.29
C ARG A 285 30.04 -37.45 22.09
N ASN A 286 30.73 -36.62 22.86
CA ASN A 286 32.02 -36.92 23.53
C ASN A 286 32.62 -35.65 24.17
N PHE A 287 32.79 -35.73 25.49
CA PHE A 287 33.78 -35.05 26.35
C PHE A 287 34.39 -33.71 25.88
N ASN A 288 33.87 -32.59 26.39
CA ASN A 288 34.56 -31.64 27.27
C ASN A 288 33.73 -30.35 27.40
N PHE A 289 33.50 -29.92 28.64
CA PHE A 289 32.82 -28.68 28.97
C PHE A 289 33.68 -27.47 28.56
N SER A 290 33.12 -26.57 27.76
CA SER A 290 33.49 -25.15 27.76
C SER A 290 32.28 -24.32 27.33
N LEU A 291 31.47 -23.90 28.30
CA LEU A 291 30.48 -22.85 28.11
C LEU A 291 31.21 -21.54 27.80
N LYS A 292 31.16 -21.06 26.55
CA LYS A 292 31.36 -19.64 26.24
C LYS A 292 29.99 -19.03 25.96
N LEU A 293 29.38 -18.48 27.00
CA LEU A 293 28.31 -17.49 26.88
C LEU A 293 28.90 -16.25 26.18
N LYS A 294 28.48 -15.97 24.94
CA LYS A 294 28.61 -14.64 24.35
C LYS A 294 27.25 -13.96 24.44
N PHE A 295 27.10 -13.10 25.44
CA PHE A 295 26.09 -12.05 25.46
C PHE A 295 26.51 -10.89 24.55
N GLY A 296 25.54 -10.29 23.87
CA GLY A 296 25.64 -8.93 23.32
C GLY A 296 25.81 -8.83 21.81
N ALA A 297 24.72 -8.59 21.08
CA ALA A 297 24.38 -7.25 20.61
C ALA A 297 23.00 -7.28 19.93
N TYR A 298 22.06 -6.49 20.47
CA TYR A 298 20.91 -6.03 19.70
C TYR A 298 21.43 -5.09 18.61
N VAL A 299 21.31 -5.47 17.36
CA VAL A 299 21.39 -4.52 16.25
C VAL A 299 19.95 -4.33 15.78
N GLY A 300 19.31 -3.28 16.31
CA GLY A 300 18.11 -2.74 15.69
C GLY A 300 18.53 -2.15 14.34
N LEU A 301 18.24 -2.87 13.27
CA LEU A 301 18.29 -2.30 11.93
C LEU A 301 16.87 -1.84 11.62
N ASP A 302 16.65 -0.54 11.82
CA ASP A 302 15.54 0.18 11.19
C ASP A 302 15.86 0.27 9.70
N PHE A 303 15.21 -0.57 8.90
CA PHE A 303 15.07 -0.43 7.46
C PHE A 303 13.60 -0.26 7.13
#